data_AF-A0A2D7CQV2-F1
#
_entry.id   AF-A0A2D7CQV2-F1
#
_cell.length_a   1.000
_cell.length_b   1.000
_cell.length_c   1.000
_cell.angle_alpha   90.00
_cell.angle_beta   90.00
_cell.angle_gamma   90.00
#
_symmetry.space_group_name_H-M   'P 1'
#
loop_
_entity.id
_entity.type
_entity.pdbx_description
1 polymer ?
#
loop_
_entity_poly.entity_id
_entity_poly.type
_entity_poly.pdbx_seq_one_letter_code
_entity_poly.pdbx_strand_id
1 'polypeptide(L)' 'MQNNHITEYIANLGGRRAYEEKRGAKLGFSNLHDYLEDKFAKKGQAMAEEESKLSAFKSLRALPKAPKQSKNKACGCC' A
#
# COMPACT_ATOMS: atom_id res chain seq x y z
N MET A 1 -5.38 -22.56 11.11
CA MET A 1 -3.97 -22.89 10.75
C MET A 1 -3.11 -21.89 11.48
N GLN A 2 -2.23 -22.32 12.40
CA GLN A 2 -1.34 -21.37 13.08
C GLN A 2 -0.45 -20.74 12.01
N ASN A 3 -0.49 -19.41 11.91
CA ASN A 3 0.30 -18.66 10.95
C ASN A 3 1.78 -18.74 11.38
N ASN A 4 2.48 -19.79 10.95
CA ASN A 4 3.89 -20.03 11.30
C ASN A 4 4.77 -18.78 11.10
N HIS A 5 4.45 -17.97 10.09
CA HIS A 5 5.09 -16.69 9.81
C HIS A 5 5.00 -15.67 10.95
N ILE A 6 3.90 -15.64 11.71
CA ILE A 6 3.73 -14.71 12.83
C ILE A 6 4.55 -15.17 14.02
N THR A 7 4.58 -16.48 14.29
CA THR A 7 5.43 -17.06 15.34
C THR A 7 6.91 -16.79 15.06
N GLU A 8 7.37 -17.02 13.83
CA GLU A 8 8.72 -16.69 13.40
C GLU A 8 9.02 -15.19 13.50
N TYR A 9 8.07 -14.34 13.11
CA TYR A 9 8.21 -12.90 13.25
C TYR A 9 8.36 -12.49 14.72
N ILE A 10 7.54 -13.03 15.62
CA ILE A 10 7.62 -12.76 17.07
C ILE A 10 8.95 -13.24 17.66
N ALA A 11 9.48 -14.38 17.20
CA ALA A 11 10.79 -14.87 17.58
C ALA A 11 11.90 -13.87 17.16
N ASN A 12 11.78 -13.34 15.94
CA ASN A 12 12.73 -12.39 15.35
C ASN A 12 12.58 -10.93 15.85
N LEU A 13 11.52 -10.59 16.60
CA LEU A 13 11.30 -9.22 17.12
C LEU A 13 12.37 -8.77 18.13
N GLY A 14 12.99 -9.70 18.86
CA GLY A 14 13.98 -9.39 19.90
C GLY A 14 13.51 -8.29 20.86
N GLY A 15 14.32 -7.24 21.05
CA GLY A 15 14.00 -6.10 21.92
C GLY A 15 12.79 -5.24 21.47
N ARG A 16 12.32 -5.39 20.22
CA ARG A 16 11.10 -4.71 19.75
C ARG A 16 9.82 -5.38 20.22
N ARG A 17 9.88 -6.60 20.76
CA ARG A 17 8.71 -7.36 21.21
C ARG A 17 7.90 -6.57 22.24
N ALA A 18 8.56 -6.04 23.27
CA ALA A 18 7.90 -5.27 24.33
C ALA A 18 7.22 -3.99 23.80
N TYR A 19 7.76 -3.38 22.74
CA TYR A 19 7.15 -2.21 22.10
C TYR A 19 5.85 -2.61 21.39
N GLU A 20 5.87 -3.69 20.61
CA GLU A 20 4.70 -4.16 19.88
C GLU A 20 3.63 -4.71 20.83
N GLU A 21 4.01 -5.36 21.94
CA GLU A 21 3.07 -5.80 23.00
C GLU A 21 2.36 -4.61 23.63
N LYS A 22 3.10 -3.57 24.05
CA LYS A 22 2.51 -2.34 24.60
C LYS A 22 1.59 -1.66 23.60
N ARG A 23 1.96 -1.67 22.32
CA ARG A 23 1.16 -1.07 21.25
C ARG A 23 -0.12 -1.85 21.00
N GLY A 24 -0.06 -3.18 20.94
CA GLY A 24 -1.22 -4.06 20.83
C GLY A 24 -2.17 -3.87 22.01
N ALA A 25 -1.66 -3.88 23.23
CA ALA A 25 -2.46 -3.64 24.44
C ALA A 25 -3.14 -2.26 24.41
N LYS A 26 -2.43 -1.19 23.97
CA LYS A 26 -3.00 0.15 23.83
C LYS A 26 -4.14 0.20 22.79
N LEU A 27 -4.10 -0.65 21.78
CA LEU A 27 -5.12 -0.76 20.76
C LEU A 27 -6.26 -1.73 21.15
N GLY A 28 -6.20 -2.33 22.34
CA GLY A 28 -7.24 -3.21 22.88
C GLY A 28 -7.11 -4.68 22.46
N PHE A 29 -5.97 -5.10 21.92
CA PHE A 29 -5.74 -6.51 21.60
C PHE A 29 -5.42 -7.33 22.84
N SER A 30 -5.91 -8.57 22.87
CA SER A 30 -5.74 -9.47 24.02
C SER A 30 -4.30 -9.97 24.18
N ASN A 31 -3.60 -10.13 23.05
CA ASN A 31 -2.24 -10.62 22.98
C ASN A 31 -1.51 -10.08 21.74
N LEU A 32 -0.19 -10.25 21.69
CA LEU A 32 0.65 -9.77 20.57
C LEU A 32 0.29 -10.44 19.24
N HIS A 33 -0.11 -11.71 19.27
CA HIS A 33 -0.40 -12.49 18.06
C HIS A 33 -1.61 -11.92 17.33
N ASP A 34 -2.73 -11.67 18.03
CA ASP A 34 -3.95 -11.09 17.45
C ASP A 34 -3.66 -9.73 16.80
N TYR A 35 -2.87 -8.90 17.47
CA TYR A 35 -2.47 -7.59 16.96
C TYR A 35 -1.60 -7.71 15.69
N LEU A 36 -0.68 -8.67 15.65
CA LEU A 36 0.15 -8.89 14.47
C LEU A 36 -0.66 -9.46 13.30
N GLU A 37 -1.60 -10.37 13.56
CA GLU A 37 -2.55 -10.88 12.56
C GLU A 37 -3.32 -9.73 11.90
N ASP A 38 -3.94 -8.86 12.70
CA ASP A 38 -4.65 -7.68 12.20
C ASP A 38 -3.72 -6.71 11.44
N LYS A 39 -2.51 -6.47 11.97
CA LYS A 39 -1.51 -5.59 11.33
C LYS A 39 -1.06 -6.11 9.98
N PHE A 40 -0.83 -7.42 9.83
CA PHE A 40 -0.45 -8.02 8.55
C PHE A 40 -1.61 -8.05 7.56
N ALA A 41 -2.83 -8.36 8.01
CA ALA A 41 -4.02 -8.30 7.19
C ALA A 41 -4.25 -6.88 6.62
N LYS A 42 -4.15 -5.84 7.46
CA LYS A 42 -4.27 -4.44 7.05
C LYS A 42 -3.16 -4.01 6.10
N LYS A 43 -1.92 -4.44 6.33
CA LYS A 43 -0.81 -4.15 5.40
C LYS A 43 -1.03 -4.76 4.01
N GLY A 44 -1.52 -6.00 3.95
CA GLY A 44 -1.86 -6.64 2.67
C GLY A 44 -2.92 -5.85 1.90
N GLN A 45 -3.97 -5.40 2.60
CA GLN A 45 -5.03 -4.58 2.00
C GLN A 45 -4.53 -3.21 1.55
N ALA A 46 -3.72 -2.52 2.38
CA ALA A 46 -3.16 -1.21 2.03
C ALA A 46 -2.22 -1.29 0.81
N MET A 47 -1.40 -2.34 0.71
CA MET A 47 -0.54 -2.56 -0.46
C MET A 47 -1.35 -2.84 -1.72
N ALA A 48 -2.39 -3.69 -1.64
CA ALA A 48 -3.28 -3.95 -2.76
C ALA A 48 -4.04 -2.69 -3.20
N GLU A 49 -4.48 -1.86 -2.26
CA GLU A 49 -5.15 -0.61 -2.54
C GLU A 49 -4.21 0.41 -3.20
N GLU A 50 -2.99 0.58 -2.69
CA GLU A 50 -1.96 1.43 -3.31
C GLU A 50 -1.59 0.94 -4.73
N GLU A 51 -1.43 -0.36 -4.92
CA GLU A 51 -1.15 -0.92 -6.25
C GLU A 51 -2.31 -0.70 -7.22
N SER A 52 -3.56 -0.84 -6.75
CA SER A 52 -4.76 -0.54 -7.55
C SER A 52 -4.84 0.94 -7.93
N LYS A 53 -4.51 1.85 -7.01
CA LYS A 53 -4.47 3.30 -7.25
C LYS A 53 -3.37 3.68 -8.22
N LEU A 54 -2.18 3.11 -8.07
CA LEU A 54 -1.05 3.31 -8.99
C LEU A 54 -1.37 2.75 -10.38
N SER A 55 -2.04 1.61 -10.48
CA SER A 55 -2.50 1.02 -11.74
C SER A 55 -3.58 1.87 -12.42
N ALA A 56 -4.56 2.36 -11.66
CA ALA A 56 -5.57 3.31 -12.15
C ALA A 56 -4.92 4.61 -12.66
N PHE A 57 -3.90 5.12 -11.95
CA PHE A 57 -3.19 6.33 -12.37
C PHE A 57 -2.33 6.12 -13.63
N LYS A 58 -1.71 4.94 -13.78
CA LYS A 58 -0.95 4.58 -14.98
C LYS A 58 -1.86 4.38 -16.20
N SER A 59 -3.02 3.76 -16.02
CA SER A 59 -4.01 3.57 -17.11
C SER A 59 -4.64 4.89 -17.56
N LEU A 60 -4.87 5.85 -16.65
CA LEU A 60 -5.30 7.21 -17.00
C LEU A 60 -4.25 8.00 -17.81
N ARG A 61 -2.95 7.82 -17.52
CA ARG A 61 -1.87 8.45 -18.30
C ARG A 61 -1.61 7.79 -19.66
N ALA A 62 -2.02 6.54 -19.83
CA ALA A 62 -1.88 5.79 -21.08
C ALA A 62 -2.99 6.09 -22.10
N LEU A 63 -4.03 6.87 -21.74
CA LEU A 63 -4.97 7.39 -22.72
C LEU A 63 -4.21 8.35 -23.65
N PRO A 64 -4.10 8.05 -24.96
CA PRO A 64 -3.47 8.95 -25.89
C PRO A 64 -4.27 10.25 -25.87
N LYS A 65 -3.63 11.34 -25.44
CA LYS A 65 -4.17 12.69 -25.63
C LYS A 65 -4.54 12.79 -27.11
N ALA A 66 -5.82 13.01 -27.39
CA ALA A 66 -6.32 13.18 -28.76
C ALA A 66 -5.34 14.10 -29.51
N PRO A 67 -4.87 13.70 -30.71
CA PRO A 67 -3.94 14.52 -31.46
C PRO A 67 -4.60 15.87 -31.65
N LYS A 68 -4.05 16.92 -31.01
CA LYS A 68 -4.43 18.29 -31.30
C LYS A 68 -4.18 18.44 -32.78
N GLN A 69 -5.24 18.49 -33.58
CA GLN A 69 -5.15 18.87 -34.98
C GLN A 69 -4.52 20.25 -34.99
N SER A 70 -3.20 20.30 -35.18
CA SER A 70 -2.51 21.53 -35.55
C SER A 70 -3.05 21.86 -36.93
N LYS A 71 -4.11 22.65 -36.97
CA LYS A 71 -4.55 23.32 -38.18
C LYS A 71 -3.36 24.18 -38.61
N ASN A 72 -2.57 23.63 -39.51
CA ASN A 72 -1.63 24.37 -40.32
C ASN A 72 -2.40 25.58 -40.87
N LYS A 73 -2.08 26.78 -40.39
CA LYS A 73 -2.31 27.98 -41.15
C LYS A 73 -0.94 28.49 -41.55
N ALA A 74 -0.64 28.29 -42.83
CA ALA A 74 0.52 28.82 -43.49
C ALA A 74 0.51 30.36 -43.43
N CYS A 75 1.72 30.92 -43.32
CA CYS A 75 2.21 32.21 -43.80
C CYS A 75 1.24 33.41 -43.89
N GLY A 76 1.67 34.54 -43.31
CA GLY A 76 1.20 35.87 -43.68
C GLY A 76 2.01 36.93 -42.97
N CYS A 77 3.11 37.36 -43.61
CA CYS A 77 3.93 38.52 -43.24
C CYS A 77 3.09 39.75 -42.83
N CYS A 78 3.42 40.39 -41.71
CA CYS A 78 3.54 41.85 -41.59
C CYS A 78 4.21 42.22 -40.26
#